data_AF-A2C8F9-F1
#
_entry.id   AF-A2C8F9-F1
#
_cell.length_a   1.000
_cell.length_b   1.000
_cell.length_c   1.000
_cell.angle_alpha   90.00
_cell.angle_beta   90.00
_cell.angle_gamma   90.00
#
_symmetry.space_group_name_H-M   'P 1'
#
loop_
_entity.id
_entity.type
_entity.pdbx_description
1 polymer ?
#
loop_
_entity_poly.entity_id
_entity_poly.type
_entity_poly.pdbx_seq_one_letter_code
_entity_poly.pdbx_strand_id
1 'polypeptide(L)' 'MKVGFVTIIVLAAGVMLFLFFTSYRSAFEADQACHFIKWESYKESLEFGCDHDLETNQWILYQEGSNHQPAKVVKRFRY' A
#
# COMPACT_ATOMS: atom_id res chain seq x y z
N MET A 1 -4.64 36.36 -2.49
CA MET A 1 -3.65 35.71 -1.60
C MET A 1 -4.31 34.92 -0.46
N LYS A 2 -5.18 35.53 0.37
CA LYS A 2 -5.83 34.81 1.49
C LYS A 2 -6.67 33.60 1.07
N VAL A 3 -7.47 33.73 0.01
CA VAL A 3 -8.31 32.63 -0.50
C VAL A 3 -7.46 31.45 -0.97
N GLY A 4 -6.40 31.69 -1.76
CA GLY A 4 -5.51 30.63 -2.23
C GLY A 4 -4.78 29.89 -1.10
N PHE A 5 -4.36 30.60 -0.05
CA PHE A 5 -3.74 29.99 1.11
C PHE A 5 -4.71 29.07 1.88
N VAL A 6 -5.96 29.53 2.07
CA VAL A 6 -7.02 28.71 2.68
C VAL A 6 -7.30 27.46 1.84
N THR A 7 -7.36 27.59 0.51
CA THR A 7 -7.56 26.44 -0.40
C THR A 7 -6.45 25.39 -0.23
N ILE A 8 -5.18 25.81 -0.15
CA ILE A 8 -4.05 24.88 0.04
C ILE A 8 -4.18 24.12 1.36
N ILE A 9 -4.52 24.81 2.45
CA ILE A 9 -4.71 24.18 3.77
C ILE A 9 -5.82 23.13 3.72
N VAL A 10 -6.96 23.47 3.11
CA VAL A 10 -8.10 22.55 3.00
C VAL A 10 -7.71 21.30 2.19
N LEU A 11 -6.99 21.46 1.09
CA LEU A 11 -6.51 20.33 0.29
C LEU A 11 -5.51 19.47 1.07
N ALA A 12 -4.54 20.08 1.76
CA ALA A 12 -3.57 19.36 2.56
C ALA A 12 -4.23 18.59 3.71
N ALA A 13 -5.19 19.21 4.42
CA ALA A 13 -5.96 18.56 5.46
C ALA A 13 -6.79 17.39 4.92
N GLY A 14 -7.39 17.56 3.73
CA GLY A 14 -8.12 16.48 3.05
C GLY A 14 -7.23 15.29 2.72
N VAL A 15 -6.03 15.52 2.19
CA VAL A 15 -5.05 14.45 1.91
C VAL A 15 -4.60 13.76 3.19
N MET A 16 -4.29 14.51 4.25
CA MET A 16 -3.88 13.95 5.54
C MET A 16 -4.98 13.09 6.17
N LEU A 17 -6.23 13.55 6.14
CA LEU A 17 -7.38 12.78 6.62
C LEU A 17 -7.57 11.52 5.80
N PHE A 18 -7.50 11.61 4.47
CA PHE A 18 -7.60 10.45 3.60
C PHE A 18 -6.53 9.40 3.94
N LEU A 19 -5.26 9.81 4.07
CA LEU A 19 -4.18 8.90 4.45
C LEU A 19 -4.40 8.30 5.84
N PHE A 20 -4.87 9.09 6.80
CA PHE A 20 -5.17 8.61 8.15
C PHE A 20 -6.26 7.54 8.19
N PHE A 21 -7.33 7.70 7.39
CA PHE A 21 -8.46 6.75 7.37
C PHE A 21 -8.23 5.52 6.48
N THR A 22 -7.27 5.57 5.56
CA THR A 22 -7.03 4.48 4.60
C THR A 22 -5.78 3.65 4.92
N SER A 23 -4.98 4.08 5.89
CA SER A 23 -3.80 3.34 6.33
C SER A 23 -4.16 2.35 7.44
N TYR A 24 -3.46 1.23 7.46
CA TYR A 24 -3.45 0.29 8.58
C TYR A 24 -2.80 0.94 9.81
N ARG A 25 -3.07 0.42 11.00
CA ARG A 25 -2.60 1.02 12.27
C ARG A 25 -1.18 0.59 12.63
N SER A 26 -0.63 -0.43 11.95
CA SER A 26 0.71 -0.95 12.19
C SER A 26 1.24 -1.74 11.00
N ALA A 27 2.57 -1.92 10.97
CA ALA A 27 3.23 -2.82 10.02
C ALA A 27 2.68 -4.26 10.11
N PHE A 28 2.33 -4.72 11.31
CA PHE A 28 1.78 -6.05 11.55
C PHE A 28 0.37 -6.21 10.97
N GLU A 29 -0.48 -5.19 11.08
CA GLU A 29 -1.83 -5.23 10.50
C GLU A 29 -1.78 -5.20 8.96
N ALA A 30 -0.86 -4.41 8.39
CA ALA A 30 -0.64 -4.37 6.95
C ALA A 30 -0.07 -5.70 6.41
N ASP A 31 0.86 -6.32 7.12
CA ASP A 31 1.39 -7.67 6.84
C ASP A 31 0.25 -8.70 6.77
N GLN A 32 -0.55 -8.78 7.85
CA GLN A 32 -1.66 -9.71 7.94
C GLN A 32 -2.68 -9.50 6.81
N ALA A 33 -2.99 -8.26 6.48
CA ALA A 33 -3.90 -7.94 5.38
C ALA A 33 -3.32 -8.34 4.01
N CYS A 34 -2.01 -8.16 3.80
CA CYS A 34 -1.34 -8.61 2.59
C CYS A 34 -1.46 -10.13 2.44
N HIS A 35 -1.05 -10.88 3.46
CA HIS A 35 -1.07 -12.34 3.43
C HIS A 35 -2.49 -12.91 3.35
N PHE A 36 -3.48 -12.27 3.99
CA PHE A 36 -4.89 -12.63 3.84
C PHE A 36 -5.35 -12.51 2.39
N ILE A 37 -5.09 -11.37 1.73
CA ILE A 37 -5.48 -11.18 0.32
C ILE A 37 -4.73 -12.13 -0.61
N LYS A 38 -3.42 -12.37 -0.35
CA LYS A 38 -2.63 -13.36 -1.08
C LYS A 38 -3.31 -14.73 -1.04
N TRP A 39 -3.71 -15.17 0.15
CA TRP A 39 -4.35 -16.47 0.34
C TRP A 39 -5.73 -16.55 -0.33
N GLU A 40 -6.59 -15.56 -0.11
CA GLU A 40 -7.96 -15.57 -0.64
C GLU A 40 -8.00 -15.47 -2.17
N SER A 41 -7.18 -14.59 -2.76
CA SER A 41 -7.24 -14.28 -4.19
C SER A 41 -6.31 -15.14 -5.04
N TYR A 42 -5.17 -15.57 -4.49
CA TYR A 42 -4.09 -16.24 -5.23
C TYR A 42 -3.71 -17.61 -4.64
N LYS A 43 -4.29 -18.00 -3.49
CA LYS A 43 -4.14 -19.32 -2.85
C LYS A 43 -2.66 -19.70 -2.67
N GLU A 44 -2.34 -20.94 -3.03
CA GLU A 44 -1.00 -21.52 -2.98
C GLU A 44 -0.15 -21.17 -4.20
N SER A 45 -0.59 -20.23 -5.06
CA SER A 45 0.26 -19.78 -6.16
C SER A 45 1.58 -19.25 -5.61
N LEU A 46 2.67 -19.75 -6.19
CA LEU A 46 4.04 -19.32 -5.93
C LEU A 46 4.38 -18.05 -6.71
N GLU A 47 3.56 -17.67 -7.70
CA GLU A 47 3.77 -16.47 -8.49
C GLU A 47 3.40 -15.19 -7.74
N PHE A 48 2.84 -15.27 -6.53
CA PHE A 48 2.40 -14.12 -5.75
C PHE A 48 2.97 -14.16 -4.33
N GLY A 49 3.50 -13.02 -3.90
CA GLY A 49 4.14 -12.86 -2.61
C GLY A 49 3.79 -11.53 -1.94
N CYS A 50 4.07 -11.46 -0.64
CA CYS A 50 4.05 -10.23 0.14
C CYS A 50 5.49 -9.86 0.50
N ASP A 51 5.84 -8.59 0.36
CA ASP A 51 7.14 -8.05 0.78
C ASP A 51 6.95 -6.71 1.49
N HIS A 52 7.92 -6.39 2.34
CA HIS A 52 7.93 -5.15 3.10
C HIS A 52 8.86 -4.13 2.40
N ASP A 53 8.26 -3.16 1.73
CA ASP A 53 8.92 -2.03 1.07
C ASP A 53 9.33 -1.01 2.15
N LEU A 54 10.60 -1.09 2.57
CA LEU A 54 11.18 -0.27 3.64
C LEU A 54 11.38 1.19 3.22
N GLU A 55 11.56 1.45 1.93
CA GLU A 55 11.73 2.79 1.38
C GLU A 55 10.43 3.60 1.51
N THR A 56 9.28 2.95 1.32
CA THR A 56 7.97 3.61 1.40
C THR A 56 7.23 3.34 2.71
N ASN A 57 7.75 2.46 3.58
CA ASN A 57 7.11 1.94 4.80
C ASN A 57 5.73 1.34 4.50
N GLN A 58 5.67 0.39 3.56
CA GLN A 58 4.43 -0.24 3.14
C GLN A 58 4.64 -1.73 2.90
N TRP A 59 3.59 -2.51 3.10
CA TRP A 59 3.56 -3.86 2.56
C TRP A 59 3.09 -3.83 1.11
N ILE A 60 3.66 -4.70 0.28
CA ILE A 60 3.28 -4.86 -1.12
C ILE A 60 2.90 -6.31 -1.41
N LEU A 61 1.73 -6.49 -2.02
CA LEU A 61 1.40 -7.72 -2.72
C LEU A 61 1.96 -7.58 -4.13
N TYR A 62 2.81 -8.51 -4.53
CA TYR A 62 3.43 -8.52 -5.85
C TYR A 62 3.19 -9.84 -6.57
N GLN A 63 3.24 -9.76 -7.90
CA GLN A 63 3.39 -10.90 -8.77
C GLN A 63 4.86 -11.02 -9.16
N GLU A 64 5.45 -12.21 -9.01
CA GLU A 64 6.81 -12.50 -9.45
C GLU A 64 6.96 -12.22 -10.96
N GLY A 65 8.06 -11.57 -11.32
CA GLY A 65 8.40 -11.35 -12.71
C GLY A 65 8.95 -12.63 -13.33
N SER A 66 8.59 -12.92 -14.58
CA SER A 66 9.14 -14.03 -15.35
C SER A 66 10.17 -13.54 -16.36
N ASN A 67 11.08 -14.42 -16.83
CA ASN A 67 12.03 -14.11 -17.90
C ASN A 67 12.86 -12.83 -17.66
N HIS A 68 13.41 -12.67 -16.46
CA HIS A 68 14.20 -11.50 -16.03
C HIS A 68 13.43 -10.17 -16.04
N GLN A 69 12.09 -10.21 -16.04
CA GLN A 69 11.27 -9.02 -15.84
C GLN A 69 11.14 -8.72 -14.34
N PRO A 70 10.98 -7.43 -13.97
CA PRO A 70 10.74 -7.06 -12.58
C PRO A 70 9.40 -7.61 -12.09
N ALA A 71 9.31 -7.82 -10.77
CA ALA A 71 8.04 -8.12 -10.12
C ALA A 71 7.04 -6.96 -10.31
N LYS A 72 5.76 -7.31 -10.43
CA LYS A 72 4.69 -6.34 -10.60
C LYS A 72 3.97 -6.12 -9.27
N VAL A 73 3.92 -4.88 -8.81
CA VAL A 73 3.09 -4.52 -7.65
C VAL A 73 1.61 -4.64 -8.03
N VAL A 74 0.89 -5.48 -7.28
CA VAL A 74 -0.55 -5.70 -7.42
C VAL A 74 -1.31 -4.76 -6.49
N LYS A 75 -0.88 -4.66 -5.23
CA LYS A 75 -1.53 -3.83 -4.21
C LYS A 75 -0.53 -3.35 -3.16
N ARG A 76 -0.76 -2.15 -2.62
CA ARG A 76 0.01 -1.56 -1.52
C ARG A 76 -0.85 -1.46 -0.27
N PHE A 77 -0.23 -1.71 0.88
CA PHE A 77 -0.83 -1.75 2.20
C PHE A 77 -0.05 -0.79 3.09
N ARG A 78 -0.52 0.47 3.12
CA ARG A 78 0.13 1.56 3.85
C ARG A 78 -0.22 1.51 5.33
N TYR A 79 0.73 1.77 6.21
CA TYR A 79 0.54 1.88 7.65
C TYR A 79 1.30 3.07 8.25
#